data_AF-A0A7J4NUN3-F1
#
_entry.id   AF-A0A7J4NUN3-F1
#
_cell.length_a   1.000
_cell.length_b   1.000
_cell.length_c   1.000
_cell.angle_alpha   90.00
_cell.angle_beta   90.00
_cell.angle_gamma   90.00
#
_symmetry.space_group_name_H-M   'P 1'
#
loop_
_entity.id
_entity.type
_entity.pdbx_description
1 polymer ?
#
loop_
_entity_poly.entity_id
_entity_poly.type
_entity_poly.pdbx_seq_one_letter_code
_entity_poly.pdbx_strand_id
1 'polypeptide(L)'
;MTLIDILAASIWLMLPAYIANPMAAVFGGGTPIDLGKYFPDGKRILGNGKTIRGLVAGTACGIMIGIIQIGLAPRLIASGVLDNWPLFRGVLDAYSLSTLFIVFLMAFGALLGDSAESFVKRRLNLERGAMFPVADQLDFVLGAWLLTYVFAAYWFNTYFSFWIIITVLVATPLLHLATNIFGYIIKVKKEPW
;
A
#
# COMPACT_ATOMS: atom_id res chain seq x y z
N MET A 1 -17.85 -8.49 16.75
CA MET A 1 -16.70 -8.66 15.84
C MET A 1 -15.50 -9.00 16.68
N THR A 2 -14.73 -10.03 16.32
CA THR A 2 -13.48 -10.32 17.03
C THR A 2 -12.36 -9.42 16.49
N LEU A 3 -11.33 -9.16 17.30
CA LEU A 3 -10.15 -8.41 16.84
C LEU A 3 -9.48 -9.09 15.63
N ILE A 4 -9.47 -10.42 15.63
CA ILE A 4 -8.91 -11.24 14.57
C ILE A 4 -9.66 -11.02 13.24
N ASP A 5 -10.99 -10.97 13.28
CA ASP A 5 -11.86 -10.74 12.12
C ASP A 5 -11.56 -9.36 11.47
N ILE A 6 -11.44 -8.31 12.28
CA ILE A 6 -11.10 -6.95 11.82
C ILE A 6 -9.67 -6.90 11.25
N LEU A 7 -8.71 -7.56 11.90
CA LEU A 7 -7.33 -7.60 11.45
C LEU A 7 -7.20 -8.33 10.10
N ALA A 8 -7.87 -9.49 9.95
CA ALA A 8 -7.90 -10.25 8.71
C ALA A 8 -8.50 -9.42 7.56
N ALA A 9 -9.65 -8.77 7.81
CA ALA A 9 -10.29 -7.85 6.85
C ALA A 9 -9.36 -6.70 6.44
N SER A 10 -8.69 -6.07 7.41
CA SER A 10 -7.78 -4.94 7.18
C SER A 10 -6.58 -5.33 6.32
N ILE A 11 -5.93 -6.45 6.65
CA ILE A 11 -4.78 -6.96 5.89
C ILE A 11 -5.20 -7.33 4.46
N TRP A 12 -6.35 -7.99 4.30
CA TRP A 12 -6.85 -8.38 3.00
C TRP A 12 -7.17 -7.18 2.11
N LEU A 13 -7.89 -6.19 2.63
CA LEU A 13 -8.22 -4.96 1.88
C LEU A 13 -6.97 -4.20 1.42
N MET A 14 -5.94 -4.14 2.27
CA MET A 14 -4.71 -3.40 2.00
C MET A 14 -3.67 -4.16 1.18
N LEU A 15 -3.86 -5.46 0.94
CA LEU A 15 -2.84 -6.33 0.35
C LEU A 15 -2.30 -5.84 -1.01
N PRO A 16 -3.11 -5.35 -1.96
CA PRO A 16 -2.60 -4.78 -3.22
C PRO A 16 -1.63 -3.61 -2.99
N ALA A 17 -1.93 -2.73 -2.03
CA ALA A 17 -1.09 -1.59 -1.67
C ALA A 17 0.19 -2.04 -0.92
N TYR A 18 0.05 -2.95 0.04
CA TYR A 18 1.16 -3.51 0.81
C TYR A 18 2.16 -4.30 -0.05
N ILE A 19 1.72 -4.87 -1.16
CA ILE A 19 2.61 -5.51 -2.14
C ILE A 19 3.18 -4.48 -3.11
N ALA A 20 2.38 -3.55 -3.63
CA ALA A 20 2.83 -2.60 -4.65
C ALA A 20 4.03 -1.76 -4.17
N ASN A 21 3.96 -1.22 -2.94
CA ASN A 21 4.97 -0.30 -2.41
C ASN A 21 6.39 -0.92 -2.34
N PRO A 22 6.62 -2.04 -1.62
CA PRO A 22 7.95 -2.65 -1.59
C PRO A 22 8.39 -3.19 -2.95
N MET A 23 7.47 -3.70 -3.80
CA MET A 23 7.83 -4.21 -5.12
C MET A 23 8.31 -3.11 -6.07
N ALA A 24 7.82 -1.88 -5.91
CA ALA A 24 8.36 -0.73 -6.64
C ALA A 24 9.83 -0.45 -6.29
N ALA A 25 10.26 -0.73 -5.06
CA ALA A 25 11.67 -0.63 -4.66
C ALA A 25 12.51 -1.81 -5.19
N VAL A 26 11.99 -3.04 -5.11
CA VAL A 26 12.69 -4.26 -5.57
C VAL A 26 12.93 -4.23 -7.09
N PHE A 27 11.90 -3.93 -7.86
CA PHE A 27 11.96 -3.88 -9.32
C PHE A 27 12.22 -2.48 -9.88
N GLY A 28 12.35 -1.48 -9.00
CA GLY A 28 12.63 -0.08 -9.34
C GLY A 28 14.03 0.16 -9.88
N GLY A 29 14.41 1.43 -10.03
CA GLY A 29 15.65 1.85 -10.69
C GLY A 29 15.44 2.29 -12.14
N GLY A 30 16.52 2.72 -12.80
CA GLY A 30 16.47 3.31 -14.13
C GLY A 30 15.96 4.75 -14.13
N THR A 31 15.14 5.10 -15.13
CA THR A 31 14.67 6.47 -15.37
C THR A 31 13.82 7.02 -14.22
N PRO A 32 14.23 8.11 -13.57
CA PRO A 32 13.41 8.80 -12.57
C PRO A 32 12.11 9.33 -13.18
N ILE A 33 11.00 9.28 -12.43
CA ILE A 33 9.69 9.81 -12.86
C ILE A 33 9.77 11.31 -13.16
N ASP A 34 10.57 12.05 -12.39
CA ASP A 34 10.75 13.49 -12.60
C ASP A 34 11.71 13.84 -13.75
N LEU A 35 12.30 12.86 -14.44
CA LEU A 35 13.28 13.03 -15.52
C LEU A 35 14.48 13.91 -15.13
N GLY A 36 14.83 14.00 -13.84
CA GLY A 36 15.91 14.87 -13.38
C GLY A 36 15.52 16.34 -13.20
N LYS A 37 14.25 16.70 -13.40
CA LYS A 37 13.78 18.08 -13.33
C LYS A 37 13.79 18.63 -11.90
N TYR A 38 13.95 19.94 -11.83
CA TYR A 38 13.92 20.74 -10.61
C TYR A 38 12.60 21.50 -10.50
N PHE A 39 12.16 21.69 -9.27
CA PHE A 39 11.06 22.57 -8.92
C PHE A 39 11.60 24.02 -8.76
N PRO A 40 10.76 25.08 -8.81
CA PRO A 40 11.23 26.46 -8.72
C PRO A 40 12.04 26.82 -7.48
N ASP A 41 11.97 26.00 -6.43
CA ASP A 41 12.78 26.12 -5.21
C ASP A 41 14.23 25.61 -5.37
N GLY A 42 14.64 25.21 -6.58
CA GLY A 42 15.98 24.71 -6.87
C GLY A 42 16.23 23.27 -6.44
N LYS A 43 15.21 22.55 -5.95
CA LYS A 43 15.32 21.15 -5.52
C LYS A 43 14.65 20.22 -6.53
N ARG A 44 15.08 18.96 -6.57
CA ARG A 44 14.44 17.93 -7.43
C ARG A 44 12.93 17.83 -7.15
N ILE A 45 12.13 17.51 -8.16
CA ILE A 45 10.68 17.35 -7.95
C ILE A 45 10.41 16.16 -7.03
N LEU A 46 10.96 14.98 -7.36
CA LEU A 46 10.79 13.74 -6.58
C LEU A 46 12.14 13.19 -6.11
N GLY A 47 13.15 13.21 -6.99
CA GLY A 47 14.46 12.59 -6.78
C GLY A 47 14.56 11.19 -7.39
N ASN A 48 15.77 10.63 -7.37
CA ASN A 48 16.12 9.38 -8.06
C ASN A 48 15.47 8.11 -7.46
N GLY A 49 14.74 8.23 -6.34
CA GLY A 49 14.09 7.09 -5.69
C GLY A 49 12.79 6.64 -6.36
N LYS A 50 12.12 7.54 -7.10
CA LYS A 50 10.84 7.24 -7.76
C LYS A 50 11.10 7.05 -9.25
N THR A 51 10.99 5.83 -9.74
CA THR A 51 11.33 5.48 -11.13
C THR A 51 10.13 4.94 -11.90
N ILE A 52 10.14 5.13 -13.22
CA ILE A 52 9.06 4.67 -14.10
C ILE A 52 8.93 3.14 -14.02
N ARG A 53 10.06 2.43 -14.01
CA ARG A 53 10.08 0.97 -13.86
C ARG A 53 9.48 0.53 -12.52
N GLY A 54 9.81 1.22 -11.43
CA GLY A 54 9.25 0.94 -10.11
C GLY A 54 7.74 1.16 -10.07
N LEU A 55 7.25 2.26 -10.64
CA LEU A 55 5.82 2.56 -10.74
C LEU A 55 5.05 1.46 -11.49
N VAL A 56 5.53 1.07 -12.67
CA VAL A 56 4.88 0.05 -13.50
C VAL A 56 4.96 -1.32 -12.84
N ALA A 57 6.15 -1.77 -12.42
CA ALA A 57 6.35 -3.09 -11.84
C ALA A 57 5.64 -3.25 -10.49
N GLY A 58 5.73 -2.24 -9.61
CA GLY A 58 5.02 -2.25 -8.33
C GLY A 58 3.51 -2.31 -8.51
N THR A 59 2.96 -1.49 -9.41
CA THR A 59 1.52 -1.54 -9.74
C THR A 59 1.13 -2.91 -10.29
N ALA A 60 1.91 -3.48 -11.20
CA ALA A 60 1.65 -4.81 -11.76
C ALA A 60 1.67 -5.91 -10.69
N CYS A 61 2.62 -5.86 -9.73
CA CYS A 61 2.65 -6.79 -8.61
C CYS A 61 1.41 -6.64 -7.69
N GLY A 62 0.98 -5.41 -7.42
CA GLY A 62 -0.25 -5.13 -6.68
C GLY A 62 -1.51 -5.65 -7.38
N ILE A 63 -1.58 -5.51 -8.70
CA ILE A 63 -2.68 -6.08 -9.51
C ILE A 63 -2.63 -7.61 -9.45
N MET A 64 -1.45 -8.21 -9.60
CA MET A 64 -1.29 -9.66 -9.56
C MET A 64 -1.78 -10.25 -8.23
N ILE A 65 -1.42 -9.65 -7.09
CA ILE A 65 -1.93 -10.13 -5.80
C ILE A 65 -3.46 -9.93 -5.69
N GLY A 66 -4.02 -8.84 -6.19
CA GLY A 66 -5.46 -8.65 -6.20
C GLY A 66 -6.21 -9.62 -7.10
N ILE A 67 -5.64 -10.04 -8.24
CA ILE A 67 -6.19 -11.12 -9.08
C ILE A 67 -6.21 -12.43 -8.29
N ILE A 68 -5.15 -12.73 -7.55
CA ILE A 68 -5.10 -13.91 -6.67
C ILE A 68 -6.20 -13.80 -5.60
N GLN A 69 -6.40 -12.64 -4.99
CA GLN A 69 -7.47 -12.41 -4.01
C GLN A 69 -8.86 -12.64 -4.62
N ILE A 70 -9.13 -12.11 -5.83
CA ILE A 70 -10.38 -12.33 -6.56
C ILE A 70 -10.63 -13.81 -6.84
N GLY A 71 -9.59 -14.57 -7.24
CA GLY A 71 -9.73 -16.00 -7.48
C GLY A 71 -9.84 -16.87 -6.22
N LEU A 72 -9.30 -16.39 -5.09
CA LEU A 72 -9.27 -17.13 -3.83
C LEU A 72 -10.49 -16.85 -2.95
N ALA A 73 -11.04 -15.64 -2.96
CA ALA A 73 -12.15 -15.23 -2.11
C ALA A 73 -13.36 -16.18 -2.15
N PRO A 74 -13.90 -16.56 -3.34
CA PRO A 74 -15.05 -17.49 -3.39
C PRO A 74 -14.74 -18.86 -2.80
N ARG A 75 -13.49 -19.34 -2.92
CA ARG A 75 -13.06 -20.64 -2.38
C ARG A 75 -12.98 -20.62 -0.86
N LEU A 76 -12.49 -19.52 -0.29
CA LEU A 76 -12.43 -19.33 1.16
C LEU A 76 -13.85 -19.24 1.75
N ILE A 77 -14.75 -18.51 1.09
CA ILE A 77 -16.15 -18.41 1.49
C ILE A 77 -16.83 -19.79 1.45
N ALA A 78 -16.63 -20.56 0.37
CA ALA A 78 -17.23 -21.88 0.21
C ALA A 78 -16.68 -22.93 1.18
N SER A 79 -15.52 -22.71 1.79
CA SER A 79 -14.88 -23.67 2.69
C SER A 79 -15.55 -23.81 4.06
N GLY A 80 -16.40 -22.85 4.47
CA GLY A 80 -17.02 -22.80 5.80
C GLY A 80 -16.06 -22.46 6.95
N VAL A 81 -14.75 -22.39 6.70
CA VAL A 81 -13.73 -22.05 7.72
C VAL A 81 -13.95 -20.67 8.33
N LEU A 82 -14.65 -19.79 7.60
CA LEU A 82 -14.87 -18.38 7.96
C LEU A 82 -16.27 -18.11 8.55
N ASP A 83 -17.08 -19.14 8.84
CA ASP A 83 -18.47 -18.96 9.30
C ASP A 83 -18.59 -18.15 10.60
N ASN A 84 -17.55 -18.20 11.45
CA ASN A 84 -17.50 -17.44 12.69
C ASN A 84 -16.95 -16.01 12.51
N TRP A 85 -16.49 -15.62 11.31
CA TRP A 85 -15.83 -14.35 10.99
C TRP A 85 -16.63 -13.57 9.92
N PRO A 86 -17.82 -13.07 10.28
CA PRO A 86 -18.77 -12.50 9.32
C PRO A 86 -18.28 -11.21 8.66
N LEU A 87 -17.44 -10.40 9.32
CA LEU A 87 -16.90 -9.18 8.72
C LEU A 87 -15.91 -9.53 7.60
N PHE A 88 -14.95 -10.42 7.89
CA PHE A 88 -13.97 -10.85 6.92
C PHE A 88 -14.64 -11.55 5.74
N ARG A 89 -15.65 -12.40 5.99
CA ARG A 89 -16.48 -12.99 4.92
C ARG A 89 -17.13 -11.92 4.04
N GLY A 90 -17.73 -10.88 4.62
CA GLY A 90 -18.32 -9.77 3.85
C GLY A 90 -17.29 -8.99 3.02
N VAL A 91 -16.06 -8.84 3.52
CA VAL A 91 -14.96 -8.27 2.73
C VAL A 91 -14.57 -9.19 1.57
N LEU A 92 -14.55 -10.50 1.76
CA LEU A 92 -14.26 -11.44 0.67
C LEU A 92 -15.32 -11.40 -0.43
N ASP A 93 -16.60 -11.23 -0.07
CA ASP A 93 -17.71 -11.07 -1.03
C ASP A 93 -17.51 -9.83 -1.94
N ALA A 94 -16.72 -8.85 -1.50
CA ALA A 94 -16.35 -7.70 -2.31
C ALA A 94 -15.49 -8.07 -3.52
N TYR A 95 -14.72 -9.16 -3.46
CA TYR A 95 -13.68 -9.47 -4.44
C TYR A 95 -14.24 -10.29 -5.61
N SER A 96 -14.51 -9.60 -6.72
CA SER A 96 -14.97 -10.20 -7.97
C SER A 96 -14.24 -9.58 -9.16
N LEU A 97 -14.54 -10.03 -10.39
CA LEU A 97 -13.91 -9.45 -11.59
C LEU A 97 -14.20 -7.93 -11.72
N SER A 98 -15.33 -7.44 -11.20
CA SER A 98 -15.66 -6.02 -11.23
C SER A 98 -14.78 -5.17 -10.31
N THR A 99 -14.08 -5.78 -9.34
CA THR A 99 -13.19 -5.06 -8.42
C THR A 99 -11.74 -4.97 -8.88
N LEU A 100 -11.43 -5.43 -10.10
CA LEU A 100 -10.09 -5.28 -10.67
C LEU A 100 -9.66 -3.81 -10.76
N PHE A 101 -10.60 -2.90 -11.06
CA PHE A 101 -10.31 -1.47 -11.07
C PHE A 101 -9.96 -0.95 -9.67
N ILE A 102 -10.65 -1.40 -8.61
CA ILE A 102 -10.32 -1.05 -7.23
C ILE A 102 -8.93 -1.57 -6.83
N VAL A 103 -8.60 -2.80 -7.21
CA VAL A 103 -7.25 -3.36 -7.00
C VAL A 103 -6.19 -2.47 -7.67
N PHE A 104 -6.42 -2.03 -8.91
CA PHE A 104 -5.54 -1.09 -9.58
C PHE A 104 -5.43 0.24 -8.82
N LEU A 105 -6.55 0.82 -8.38
CA LEU A 105 -6.56 2.09 -7.62
C LEU A 105 -5.77 1.96 -6.30
N MET A 106 -5.92 0.85 -5.58
CA MET A 106 -5.17 0.59 -4.34
C MET A 106 -3.66 0.46 -4.61
N ALA A 107 -3.27 -0.31 -5.63
CA ALA A 107 -1.86 -0.53 -5.97
C ALA A 107 -1.19 0.74 -6.53
N PHE A 108 -1.82 1.39 -7.50
CA PHE A 108 -1.30 2.60 -8.14
C PHE A 108 -1.35 3.79 -7.19
N GLY A 109 -2.44 3.95 -6.45
CA GLY A 109 -2.61 5.00 -5.44
C GLY A 109 -1.56 4.93 -4.35
N ALA A 110 -1.16 3.73 -3.93
CA ALA A 110 -0.06 3.54 -2.99
C ALA A 110 1.25 4.19 -3.49
N LEU A 111 1.62 3.94 -4.75
CA LEU A 111 2.84 4.48 -5.34
C LEU A 111 2.75 5.99 -5.63
N LEU A 112 1.54 6.50 -5.88
CA LEU A 112 1.31 7.94 -5.96
C LEU A 112 1.45 8.61 -4.60
N GLY A 113 0.94 8.01 -3.53
CA GLY A 113 1.09 8.50 -2.15
C GLY A 113 2.57 8.59 -1.76
N ASP A 114 3.31 7.50 -1.96
CA ASP A 114 4.76 7.42 -1.76
C ASP A 114 5.53 8.45 -2.63
N SER A 115 5.07 8.72 -3.86
CA SER A 115 5.65 9.78 -4.69
C SER A 115 5.33 11.18 -4.15
N ALA A 116 4.11 11.41 -3.65
CA ALA A 116 3.70 12.68 -3.06
C ALA A 116 4.47 12.99 -1.76
N GLU A 117 4.70 11.98 -0.92
CA GLU A 117 5.58 12.09 0.24
C GLU A 117 6.99 12.53 -0.16
N SER A 118 7.53 11.94 -1.22
CA SER A 118 8.87 12.28 -1.67
C SER A 118 8.94 13.68 -2.27
N PHE A 119 7.88 14.14 -2.93
CA PHE A 119 7.75 15.54 -3.30
C PHE A 119 7.81 16.45 -2.06
N VAL A 120 7.01 16.17 -1.02
CA VAL A 120 6.99 16.95 0.22
C VAL A 120 8.35 16.97 0.90
N LYS A 121 9.06 15.84 0.98
CA LYS A 121 10.42 15.77 1.53
C LYS A 121 11.40 16.66 0.80
N ARG A 122 11.34 16.72 -0.54
CA ARG A 122 12.18 17.65 -1.29
C ARG A 122 11.86 19.09 -0.90
N ARG A 123 10.58 19.47 -0.77
CA ARG A 123 10.20 20.84 -0.33
C ARG A 123 10.74 21.17 1.06
N LEU A 124 10.73 20.20 1.98
CA LEU A 124 11.28 20.30 3.34
C LEU A 124 12.82 20.23 3.42
N ASN A 125 13.52 20.20 2.28
CA ASN A 125 14.99 20.06 2.22
C ASN A 125 15.52 18.74 2.77
N LEU A 126 14.69 17.71 2.85
CA LEU A 126 15.12 16.37 3.25
C LEU A 126 15.74 15.67 2.05
N GLU A 127 16.95 15.13 2.24
CA GLU A 127 17.65 14.37 1.21
C GLU A 127 16.93 13.04 0.92
N ARG A 128 17.33 12.39 -0.18
CA ARG A 128 16.81 11.05 -0.49
C ARG A 128 17.23 10.08 0.61
N GLY A 129 16.27 9.32 1.14
CA GLY A 129 16.53 8.35 2.20
C GLY A 129 16.61 8.96 3.60
N ALA A 130 16.50 10.29 3.73
CA ALA A 130 16.28 10.90 5.02
C ALA A 130 14.96 10.41 5.61
N MET A 131 14.97 10.08 6.91
CA MET A 131 13.77 9.66 7.61
C MET A 131 12.76 10.80 7.71
N PHE A 132 11.50 10.48 7.46
CA PHE A 132 10.34 11.31 7.76
C PHE A 132 9.34 10.44 8.56
N PRO A 133 9.52 10.35 9.88
CA PRO A 133 8.73 9.46 10.73
C PRO A 133 7.24 9.63 10.55
N VAL A 134 6.49 8.54 10.68
CA VAL A 134 5.03 8.43 10.42
C VAL A 134 4.67 8.59 8.94
N ALA A 135 5.17 9.63 8.25
CA ALA A 135 4.92 9.85 6.84
C ALA A 135 5.43 8.69 5.98
N ASP A 136 6.69 8.25 6.17
CA ASP A 136 7.30 7.10 5.47
C ASP A 136 6.52 5.77 5.64
N GLN A 137 5.62 5.69 6.63
CA GLN A 137 4.87 4.47 6.96
C GLN A 137 3.41 4.53 6.52
N LEU A 138 2.84 5.72 6.36
CA LEU A 138 1.42 5.92 6.08
C LEU A 138 1.15 6.60 4.74
N ASP A 139 2.16 7.16 4.07
CA ASP A 139 2.04 7.83 2.78
C ASP A 139 1.34 6.98 1.70
N PHE A 140 1.77 5.75 1.52
CA PHE A 140 1.21 4.84 0.53
C PHE A 140 -0.20 4.37 0.95
N VAL A 141 -0.48 4.25 2.25
CA VAL A 141 -1.82 3.95 2.76
C VAL A 141 -2.77 5.08 2.37
N LEU A 142 -2.38 6.32 2.67
CA LEU A 142 -3.17 7.51 2.36
C LEU A 142 -3.35 7.69 0.86
N GLY A 143 -2.31 7.43 0.05
CA GLY A 143 -2.40 7.46 -1.41
C GLY A 143 -3.38 6.44 -1.98
N ALA A 144 -3.33 5.19 -1.51
CA ALA A 144 -4.24 4.12 -1.91
C ALA A 144 -5.69 4.46 -1.54
N TRP A 145 -5.92 4.94 -0.32
CA TRP A 145 -7.24 5.34 0.17
C TRP A 145 -7.79 6.55 -0.57
N LEU A 146 -7.00 7.61 -0.73
CA LEU A 146 -7.43 8.82 -1.41
C LEU A 146 -7.83 8.52 -2.85
N LEU A 147 -7.00 7.78 -3.60
CA LEU A 147 -7.30 7.46 -4.99
C LEU A 147 -8.55 6.56 -5.09
N THR A 148 -8.65 5.55 -4.23
CA THR A 148 -9.82 4.67 -4.19
C THR A 148 -11.09 5.42 -3.77
N TYR A 149 -11.00 6.36 -2.82
CA TYR A 149 -12.12 7.17 -2.41
C TYR A 149 -12.60 8.09 -3.55
N VAL A 150 -11.68 8.74 -4.26
CA VAL A 150 -12.02 9.63 -5.39
C VAL A 150 -12.76 8.90 -6.51
N PHE A 151 -12.33 7.69 -6.86
CA PHE A 151 -12.86 6.95 -8.01
C PHE A 151 -13.86 5.85 -7.66
N ALA A 152 -13.93 5.42 -6.41
CA ALA A 152 -14.75 4.29 -5.94
C ALA A 152 -15.26 4.51 -4.50
N ALA A 153 -15.71 5.74 -4.18
CA ALA A 153 -16.20 6.14 -2.85
C ALA A 153 -17.22 5.17 -2.24
N TYR A 154 -18.18 4.68 -3.03
CA TYR A 154 -19.18 3.74 -2.54
C TYR A 154 -18.54 2.44 -2.02
N TRP A 155 -17.63 1.86 -2.79
CA TRP A 155 -16.91 0.65 -2.39
C TRP A 155 -16.05 0.92 -1.16
N PHE A 156 -15.32 2.05 -1.14
CA PHE A 156 -14.49 2.42 0.00
C PHE A 156 -15.33 2.54 1.29
N ASN A 157 -16.40 3.31 1.27
CA ASN A 157 -17.26 3.51 2.44
C ASN A 157 -17.97 2.22 2.90
N THR A 158 -18.18 1.26 1.99
CA THR A 158 -18.79 -0.03 2.32
C THR A 158 -17.83 -0.93 3.11
N TYR A 159 -16.55 -0.98 2.70
CA TYR A 159 -15.61 -1.97 3.23
C TYR A 159 -14.57 -1.40 4.21
N PHE A 160 -14.26 -0.11 4.16
CA PHE A 160 -13.38 0.57 5.13
C PHE A 160 -14.20 1.17 6.27
N SER A 161 -14.66 0.31 7.19
CA SER A 161 -15.30 0.76 8.43
C SER A 161 -14.32 1.54 9.31
N PHE A 162 -14.86 2.31 10.27
CA PHE A 162 -14.05 3.03 11.27
C PHE A 162 -12.98 2.13 11.93
N TRP A 163 -13.37 0.93 12.36
CA TRP A 163 -12.44 0.01 13.01
C TRP A 163 -11.36 -0.54 12.07
N ILE A 164 -11.70 -0.79 10.80
CA ILE A 164 -10.72 -1.20 9.78
C ILE A 164 -9.71 -0.08 9.53
N ILE A 165 -10.17 1.17 9.39
CA ILE A 165 -9.30 2.34 9.21
C ILE A 165 -8.32 2.46 10.39
N ILE A 166 -8.81 2.41 11.63
CA ILE A 166 -7.96 2.47 12.83
C ILE A 166 -6.99 1.30 12.86
N THR A 167 -7.44 0.08 12.56
CA THR A 167 -6.57 -1.09 12.51
C THR A 167 -5.46 -0.94 11.47
N VAL A 168 -5.74 -0.44 10.26
CA VAL A 168 -4.70 -0.20 9.24
C VAL A 168 -3.70 0.87 9.70
N LEU A 169 -4.17 1.97 10.29
CA LEU A 169 -3.30 3.06 10.77
C LEU A 169 -2.35 2.60 11.89
N VAL A 170 -2.79 1.68 12.75
CA VAL A 170 -1.96 1.12 13.82
C VAL A 170 -1.08 -0.03 13.32
N ALA A 171 -1.65 -0.95 12.54
CA ALA A 171 -0.95 -2.14 12.08
C ALA A 171 0.15 -1.83 11.06
N THR A 172 -0.02 -0.80 10.21
CA THR A 172 0.98 -0.49 9.17
C THR A 172 2.34 -0.08 9.76
N PRO A 173 2.43 0.88 10.69
CA PRO A 173 3.67 1.16 11.43
C PRO A 173 4.30 -0.07 12.07
N LEU A 174 3.50 -0.93 12.68
CA LEU A 174 3.98 -2.16 13.34
C LEU A 174 4.52 -3.18 12.33
N LEU A 175 3.89 -3.34 11.18
CA LEU A 175 4.36 -4.18 10.09
C LEU A 175 5.67 -3.65 9.49
N HIS A 176 5.79 -2.32 9.33
CA HIS A 176 7.04 -1.67 8.91
C HIS A 176 8.17 -1.95 9.91
N LEU A 177 7.92 -1.77 11.21
CA LEU A 177 8.90 -2.07 12.25
C LEU A 177 9.30 -3.57 12.23
N ALA A 178 8.32 -4.47 12.15
CA ALA A 178 8.58 -5.91 12.11
C ALA A 178 9.44 -6.32 10.90
N THR A 179 9.14 -5.77 9.71
CA THR A 179 9.92 -6.05 8.51
C THR A 179 11.32 -5.43 8.56
N ASN A 180 11.49 -4.26 9.19
CA ASN A 180 12.80 -3.64 9.42
C ASN A 180 13.66 -4.46 10.39
N ILE A 181 13.09 -4.88 11.53
CA ILE A 181 13.74 -5.77 12.50
C ILE A 181 14.15 -7.08 11.84
N PHE A 182 13.25 -7.71 11.08
CA PHE A 182 13.56 -8.95 10.37
C PHE A 182 14.72 -8.75 9.38
N GLY A 183 14.66 -7.68 8.57
CA GLY A 183 15.72 -7.30 7.64
C GLY A 183 17.07 -7.06 8.32
N TYR A 184 17.07 -6.50 9.52
CA TYR A 184 18.26 -6.30 10.35
C TYR A 184 18.82 -7.63 10.88
N ILE A 185 17.96 -8.52 11.39
CA ILE A 185 18.36 -9.85 11.89
C ILE A 185 19.04 -10.67 10.78
N ILE A 186 18.52 -10.62 9.56
CA ILE A 186 19.10 -11.32 8.40
C ILE A 186 20.25 -10.53 7.72
N LYS A 187 20.69 -9.42 8.32
CA LYS A 187 21.79 -8.55 7.87
C LYS A 187 21.61 -7.93 6.48
N VAL A 188 20.37 -7.85 6.00
CA VAL A 188 20.00 -7.13 4.76
C VAL A 188 19.88 -5.63 5.04
N LYS A 189 19.42 -5.24 6.23
CA LYS A 189 19.39 -3.84 6.70
C LYS A 189 20.47 -3.58 7.73
N LYS A 190 21.00 -2.35 7.72
CA LYS A 190 22.01 -1.88 8.68
C LYS A 190 21.42 -1.51 10.03
N GLU A 191 20.13 -1.18 10.07
CA GLU A 191 19.44 -0.67 11.26
C GLU A 191 18.05 -1.33 11.38
N PRO A 192 17.54 -1.57 12.61
CA PRO A 192 16.27 -2.25 12.87
C PRO A 192 15.03 -1.36 12.82
N TRP A 193 15.17 -0.04 12.66
CA TRP A 193 14.05 0.91 12.61
C TRP A 193 13.64 1.30 11.18
#